data_AF-A0A0F8ZL05-F1
#
_entry.id   AF-A0A0F8ZL05-F1
#
_cell.length_a   1.000
_cell.length_b   1.000
_cell.length_c   1.000
_cell.angle_alpha   90.00
_cell.angle_beta   90.00
_cell.angle_gamma   90.00
#
_symmetry.space_group_name_H-M   'P 1'
#
loop_
_entity.id
_entity.type
_entity.pdbx_description
1 polymer ?
#
loop_
_entity_poly.entity_id
_entity_poly.type
_entity_poly.pdbx_seq_one_letter_code
_entity_poly.pdbx_strand_id
1 'polypeptide(L)' 'MIKCIKCNKEAEYIVDGQSVCKEHRGDKEETKGISMGERMVMGSI' A
#
# COMPACT_ATOMS: atom_id res chain seq x y z
N MET A 1 -8.64 16.57 -11.31
CA MET A 1 -9.43 15.33 -11.14
C MET A 1 -8.43 14.18 -11.00
N ILE A 2 -8.49 13.47 -9.89
CA ILE A 2 -7.58 12.35 -9.57
C ILE A 2 -8.21 11.06 -10.12
N LYS A 3 -7.42 10.19 -10.77
CA LYS A 3 -7.89 8.94 -11.40
C LYS A 3 -7.36 7.72 -10.65
N CYS A 4 -8.15 6.66 -10.61
CA CYS A 4 -7.76 5.39 -10.01
C CYS A 4 -6.62 4.76 -10.79
N ILE A 5 -5.53 4.41 -10.11
CA ILE A 5 -4.35 3.78 -10.76
C ILE A 5 -4.67 2.41 -11.39
N LYS A 6 -5.67 1.68 -10.86
CA LYS A 6 -6.03 0.34 -11.35
C LYS A 6 -6.96 0.34 -12.57
N CYS A 7 -7.89 1.29 -12.66
CA CYS A 7 -8.93 1.27 -13.70
C CYS A 7 -9.18 2.60 -14.40
N ASN A 8 -8.41 3.65 -14.10
CA ASN A 8 -8.53 5.00 -14.66
C ASN A 8 -9.89 5.70 -14.49
N LYS A 9 -10.82 5.12 -13.72
CA LYS A 9 -12.06 5.79 -13.28
C LYS A 9 -11.74 6.92 -12.30
N GLU A 10 -12.72 7.75 -12.02
CA GLU A 10 -12.60 8.78 -10.99
C GLU A 10 -12.20 8.15 -9.65
N ALA A 11 -11.12 8.66 -9.06
CA ALA A 11 -10.65 8.23 -7.75
C ALA A 11 -11.16 9.19 -6.68
N GLU A 12 -11.83 8.60 -5.70
CA GLU A 12 -12.43 9.28 -4.56
C GLU A 12 -11.58 9.10 -3.29
N TYR A 13 -10.60 8.19 -3.30
CA TYR A 13 -9.81 7.81 -2.13
C TYR A 13 -8.31 7.77 -2.47
N ILE A 14 -7.47 8.04 -1.45
CA ILE A 14 -6.02 7.88 -1.51
C ILE A 14 -5.62 6.84 -0.45
N VAL A 15 -5.02 5.72 -0.88
CA VAL A 15 -4.58 4.62 -0.02
C VAL A 15 -3.10 4.36 -0.31
N ASP A 16 -2.24 4.38 0.72
CA ASP A 16 -0.79 4.20 0.58
C ASP A 16 -0.16 5.19 -0.44
N GLY A 17 -0.65 6.44 -0.46
CA GLY A 17 -0.24 7.46 -1.43
C GLY A 17 -0.71 7.24 -2.87
N GLN A 18 -1.50 6.19 -3.13
CA GLN A 18 -2.05 5.86 -4.45
C GLN A 18 -3.53 6.19 -4.53
N SER A 19 -3.93 6.83 -5.63
CA SER A 19 -5.31 7.18 -5.90
C SER A 19 -6.11 5.96 -6.38
N VAL A 20 -7.22 5.66 -5.70
CA VAL A 20 -8.08 4.50 -5.99
C VAL A 20 -9.56 4.86 -5.98
N CYS A 21 -10.36 4.18 -6.80
CA CYS A 21 -11.82 4.32 -6.81
C CYS A 21 -12.48 3.43 -5.75
N LYS A 22 -13.77 3.64 -5.46
CA LYS A 22 -14.53 2.86 -4.47
C LYS A 22 -14.45 1.35 -4.64
N GLU A 23 -14.43 0.86 -5.89
CA GLU A 23 -14.32 -0.57 -6.23
C GLU A 23 -12.93 -1.14 -5.90
N HIS A 24 -11.89 -0.34 -6.08
CA HIS A 24 -10.48 -0.74 -5.91
C HIS A 24 -9.88 -0.31 -4.57
N ARG A 25 -10.67 0.35 -3.73
CA ARG A 25 -10.37 0.65 -2.32
C ARG A 25 -10.18 -0.62 -1.49
N GLY A 26 -10.58 -1.77 -2.03
CA GLY A 26 -10.65 -3.09 -1.39
C GLY A 26 -9.75 -3.22 -0.18
N ASP A 27 -10.41 -3.40 0.97
CA ASP A 27 -9.87 -3.66 2.32
C ASP A 27 -8.61 -4.53 2.25
N LYS A 28 -7.49 -3.88 1.96
CA LYS A 28 -6.18 -4.43 2.15
C LYS A 28 -5.66 -3.67 3.35
N GLU A 29 -5.89 -4.29 4.50
CA GLU A 29 -4.92 -4.30 5.59
C GLU A 29 -3.56 -4.77 5.03
N GLU A 30 -2.96 -3.95 4.18
CA GLU A 30 -1.52 -3.87 4.09
C GLU A 30 -1.14 -2.67 4.94
N THR A 31 -1.32 -2.84 6.25
CA THR A 31 -0.20 -2.60 7.14
C THR A 31 0.99 -3.36 6.54
N LYS A 32 1.63 -2.74 5.54
CA LYS A 32 3.07 -2.79 5.40
C LYS A 32 3.62 -2.20 6.69
N GLY A 33 3.50 -2.98 7.76
CA GLY A 33 4.55 -3.06 8.75
C GLY A 33 5.76 -3.41 7.91
N ILE A 34 6.45 -2.36 7.47
CA ILE A 34 7.90 -2.27 7.36
C ILE A 34 8.51 -3.57 7.89
N SER A 35 8.64 -4.54 7.00
CA SER A 35 9.55 -5.67 7.17
C SER A 35 10.95 -5.12 6.92
N MET A 36 11.37 -4.25 7.83
CA MET A 36 12.73 -3.77 8.02
C MET A 36 13.11 -3.99 9.50
N GLY A 37 12.73 -5.15 10.02
CA GLY A 37 13.48 -5.80 11.09
C GLY A 37 14.42 -6.77 10.40
N GLU A 38 15.57 -6.24 10.01
CA GLU A 38 16.64 -6.89 9.28
C GLU A 38 16.87 -8.35 9.71
N ARG A 39 16.96 -9.22 8.71
CA ARG A 39 17.73 -10.45 8.80
C ARG A 39 19.21 -10.07 9.04
N MET A 40 19.57 -9.63 10.24
CA MET A 40 20.96 -9.66 10.67
C MET A 40 21.27 -11.09 11.10
N VAL A 41 21.73 -11.86 10.13
CA VAL A 41 22.59 -13.00 10.37
C VAL A 41 23.83 -12.55 11.16
N MET A 42 24.21 -13.38 12.13
CA MET A 42 25.57 -13.55 12.64
C MET A 42 26.08 -12.55 13.71
N GLY A 43 26.28 -13.09 14.91
CA GLY A 43 27.29 -12.60 15.85
C GLY A 43 26.82 -12.52 17.29
N SER A 44 27.13 -13.54 18.09
CA SER A 44 27.64 -13.39 19.47
C SER A 44 28.06 -14.77 19.99
N ILE A 45 29.39 -14.99 19.96
CA ILE A 45 30.25 -15.63 20.98
C ILE A 45 29.68 -16.80 21.78
#